data_AF-A0A182NVP6-F1
#
_entry.id   AF-A0A182NVP6-F1
#
_cell.length_a   1.000
_cell.length_b   1.000
_cell.length_c   1.000
_cell.angle_alpha   90.00
_cell.angle_beta   90.00
_cell.angle_gamma   90.00
#
_symmetry.space_group_name_H-M   'P 1'
#
loop_
_entity.id
_entity.type
_entity.pdbx_description
1 polymer ?
#
loop_
_entity_poly.entity_id
_entity_poly.type
_entity_poly.pdbx_seq_one_letter_code
_entity_poly.pdbx_strand_id
1 'polypeptide(L)'
;MSYNQLWKVVLVSCVIIRALGAKFGMDDRIECGRRKLKTVFLIRNGNDAIVGHWPWHATIFHLKGKELEYACGGSILDQNTILTAAHCVTRVSGVIHRRHIYVQLGRIELKQEQDYTQSYDVQEILVHP
;
A
#
# COMPACT_ATOMS: atom_id res chain seq x y z
N MET A 1 -45.58 24.87 27.86
CA MET A 1 -45.24 24.32 26.52
C MET A 1 -45.62 22.85 26.51
N SER A 2 -46.49 22.43 25.58
CA SER A 2 -47.11 21.09 25.57
C SER A 2 -46.08 19.99 25.30
N TYR A 3 -46.17 18.87 26.01
CA TYR A 3 -45.37 17.63 25.88
C TYR A 3 -45.14 17.21 24.40
N ASN A 4 -46.11 17.49 23.53
CA ASN A 4 -46.05 17.23 22.09
C ASN A 4 -44.99 18.04 21.32
N GLN A 5 -44.49 19.13 21.89
CA GLN A 5 -43.42 19.95 21.27
C GLN A 5 -42.03 19.38 21.58
N LEU A 6 -41.82 18.83 22.78
CA LEU A 6 -40.54 18.25 23.18
C LEU A 6 -40.23 16.98 22.37
N TRP A 7 -41.22 16.12 22.13
CA TRP A 7 -41.04 14.91 21.31
C TRP A 7 -40.71 15.22 19.85
N LYS A 8 -41.30 16.29 19.29
CA LYS A 8 -40.96 16.77 17.94
C LYS A 8 -39.51 17.24 17.86
N VAL A 9 -39.03 17.97 18.86
CA VAL A 9 -37.63 18.43 18.91
C VAL A 9 -36.65 17.26 19.00
N VAL A 10 -36.96 16.24 19.82
CA VAL A 10 -36.13 15.02 19.95
C VAL A 10 -36.10 14.21 18.65
N LEU A 11 -37.25 14.04 17.98
CA LEU A 11 -37.28 13.33 16.70
C LEU A 11 -36.50 14.09 15.61
N VAL A 12 -36.67 15.41 15.54
CA VAL A 12 -35.95 16.25 14.58
C VAL A 12 -34.44 16.22 14.85
N SER A 13 -34.00 16.28 16.11
CA SER A 13 -32.58 16.20 16.45
C SER A 13 -31.98 14.83 16.13
N CYS A 14 -32.68 13.73 16.43
CA CYS A 14 -32.24 12.39 16.05
C CYS A 14 -32.13 12.21 14.53
N VAL A 15 -33.07 12.75 13.76
CA VAL A 15 -33.03 12.72 12.28
C VAL A 15 -31.84 13.53 11.76
N ILE A 16 -31.59 14.72 12.31
CA ILE A 16 -30.44 15.56 11.93
C ILE A 16 -29.12 14.86 12.27
N ILE A 17 -28.99 14.26 13.46
CA ILE A 17 -27.79 13.51 13.86
C ILE A 17 -27.53 12.30 12.94
N ARG A 18 -28.58 11.56 12.57
CA ARG A 18 -28.44 10.43 11.63
C ARG A 18 -28.11 10.89 10.21
N ALA A 19 -28.71 11.98 9.74
CA ALA A 19 -28.42 12.54 8.43
C ALA A 19 -27.00 13.10 8.33
N LEU A 20 -26.48 13.68 9.41
CA LEU A 20 -25.08 14.14 9.49
C LEU A 20 -24.10 12.97 9.62
N GLY A 21 -24.44 11.92 10.38
CA GLY A 21 -23.63 10.70 10.51
C GLY A 21 -23.52 9.90 9.20
N ALA A 22 -24.59 9.86 8.39
CA ALA A 22 -24.58 9.19 7.09
C ALA A 22 -23.74 9.92 6.02
N LYS A 23 -23.46 11.22 6.19
CA LYS A 23 -22.63 12.01 5.26
C LYS A 23 -21.15 12.03 5.61
N PHE A 24 -20.76 11.53 6.79
CA PHE A 24 -19.37 11.38 7.22
C PHE A 24 -18.81 9.97 7.00
N GLY A 25 -19.46 9.17 6.15
CA GLY A 25 -18.81 8.01 5.54
C GLY A 25 -18.02 8.47 4.33
N MET A 26 -16.74 8.79 4.50
CA MET A 26 -15.82 8.91 3.37
C MET A 26 -15.79 7.53 2.69
N ASP A 27 -16.28 7.44 1.47
CA ASP A 27 -16.15 6.26 0.61
C ASP A 27 -14.68 6.12 0.22
N ASP A 28 -13.86 5.61 1.14
CA ASP A 28 -12.43 5.38 0.95
C ASP A 28 -12.20 4.04 0.24
N ARG A 29 -12.90 3.86 -0.90
CA ARG A 29 -12.67 2.71 -1.76
C ARG A 29 -11.27 2.83 -2.37
N ILE A 30 -10.31 2.10 -1.80
CA ILE A 30 -8.97 1.96 -2.33
C ILE A 30 -9.07 1.36 -3.75
N GLU A 31 -8.88 2.19 -4.78
CA GLU A 31 -8.85 1.76 -6.18
C GLU A 31 -7.45 1.28 -6.57
N CYS A 32 -7.34 0.05 -7.08
CA CYS A 32 -6.08 -0.50 -7.55
C CYS A 32 -5.80 -0.17 -9.03
N GLY A 33 -4.54 -0.32 -9.47
CA GLY A 33 -4.16 -0.20 -10.89
C GLY A 33 -4.24 1.21 -11.50
N ARG A 34 -4.51 2.25 -10.70
CA ARG A 34 -4.55 3.65 -11.14
C ARG A 34 -3.20 4.33 -10.94
N ARG A 35 -2.59 4.81 -12.03
CA ARG A 35 -1.40 5.67 -11.94
C ARG A 35 -1.80 7.07 -11.49
N LYS A 36 -0.90 7.77 -10.78
CA LYS A 36 -1.11 9.18 -10.41
C LYS A 36 -0.92 10.12 -11.60
N LEU A 37 -0.17 9.69 -12.61
CA LEU A 37 0.11 10.44 -13.82
C LEU A 37 -0.64 9.87 -15.01
N LYS A 38 -1.15 10.75 -15.89
CA LYS A 38 -1.87 10.41 -17.13
C LYS A 38 -0.91 10.20 -18.33
N THR A 39 0.33 9.82 -18.09
CA THR A 39 1.31 9.56 -19.16
C THR A 39 1.08 8.19 -19.78
N VAL A 40 0.70 8.19 -21.07
CA VAL A 40 0.40 6.98 -21.88
C VAL A 40 1.37 6.88 -23.06
N PHE A 41 2.66 7.11 -22.82
CA PHE A 41 3.66 6.88 -23.86
C PHE A 41 3.95 5.38 -23.98
N LEU A 42 4.07 4.90 -25.22
CA LEU A 42 4.62 3.57 -25.47
C LEU A 42 6.07 3.53 -24.99
N ILE A 43 6.40 2.58 -24.13
CA ILE A 43 7.78 2.40 -23.67
C ILE A 43 8.56 1.70 -24.79
N ARG A 44 9.36 2.47 -25.53
CA ARG A 44 10.32 1.96 -26.52
C ARG A 44 11.72 2.20 -25.95
N ASN A 45 12.52 1.15 -25.77
CA ASN A 45 13.85 1.16 -25.14
C ASN A 45 13.91 1.57 -23.65
N GLY A 46 12.76 1.76 -22.99
CA GLY A 46 12.73 2.20 -21.60
C GLY A 46 12.92 3.71 -21.48
N ASN A 47 12.26 4.32 -20.50
CA ASN A 47 12.56 5.66 -20.01
C ASN A 47 12.51 5.59 -18.48
N ASP A 48 13.31 6.42 -17.82
CA ASP A 48 13.31 6.48 -16.37
C ASP A 48 11.92 6.81 -15.84
N ALA A 49 11.53 6.10 -14.78
CA ALA A 49 10.25 6.36 -14.11
C ALA A 49 10.37 7.62 -13.27
N ILE A 50 9.32 8.45 -13.29
CA ILE A 50 9.17 9.55 -12.35
C ILE A 50 8.16 9.18 -11.26
N VAL A 51 8.18 9.95 -10.18
CA VAL A 51 7.26 9.80 -9.05
C VAL A 51 5.81 9.71 -9.53
N GLY A 52 5.12 8.65 -9.13
CA GLY A 52 3.71 8.44 -9.46
C GLY A 52 3.43 7.65 -10.75
N HIS A 53 4.44 7.28 -11.54
CA HIS A 53 4.26 6.35 -12.66
C HIS A 53 3.79 4.97 -12.18
N TRP A 54 4.40 4.42 -11.15
CA TRP A 54 4.18 3.04 -10.70
C TRP A 54 3.95 2.98 -9.19
N PRO A 55 2.81 3.48 -8.69
CA PRO A 55 2.58 3.61 -7.24
C PRO A 55 2.53 2.26 -6.51
N TRP A 56 2.30 1.16 -7.23
CA TRP A 56 2.31 -0.20 -6.69
C TRP A 56 3.70 -0.85 -6.71
N HIS A 57 4.75 -0.22 -7.24
CA HIS A 57 6.08 -0.84 -7.26
C HIS A 57 6.64 -0.95 -5.84
N ALA A 58 7.00 -2.17 -5.47
CA ALA A 58 7.68 -2.47 -4.21
C ALA A 58 9.11 -2.94 -4.50
N THR A 59 10.02 -2.62 -3.59
CA THR A 59 11.41 -3.09 -3.63
C THR A 59 11.66 -3.99 -2.44
N ILE A 60 12.29 -5.13 -2.69
CA ILE A 60 12.53 -6.19 -1.70
C ILE A 60 14.02 -6.28 -1.46
N PHE A 61 14.42 -6.16 -0.20
CA PHE A 61 15.79 -6.19 0.26
C PHE A 61 16.03 -7.44 1.12
N HIS A 62 17.21 -8.05 0.96
CA HIS A 62 17.67 -9.10 1.85
C HIS A 62 18.69 -8.53 2.83
N LEU A 63 18.56 -8.91 4.10
CA LEU A 63 19.57 -8.60 5.11
C LEU A 63 20.79 -9.52 4.91
N LYS A 64 21.95 -8.93 4.61
CA LYS A 64 23.24 -9.61 4.60
C LYS A 64 24.16 -8.99 5.66
N GLY A 65 24.36 -9.72 6.75
CA GLY A 65 25.07 -9.19 7.92
C GLY A 65 24.28 -8.04 8.56
N LYS A 66 24.76 -6.80 8.39
CA LYS A 66 24.08 -5.59 8.89
C LYS A 66 23.56 -4.68 7.77
N GLU A 67 23.71 -5.09 6.52
CA GLU A 67 23.36 -4.27 5.35
C GLU A 67 22.14 -4.84 4.62
N LEU A 68 21.31 -3.95 4.10
CA LEU A 68 20.18 -4.29 3.25
C LEU A 68 20.63 -4.23 1.79
N GLU A 69 20.59 -5.38 1.10
CA GLU A 69 20.92 -5.46 -0.31
C GLU A 69 19.66 -5.65 -1.15
N TYR A 70 19.53 -4.87 -2.23
CA TYR A 70 18.42 -5.02 -3.16
C TYR A 70 18.44 -6.43 -3.75
N ALA A 71 17.32 -7.14 -3.61
CA ALA A 71 17.18 -8.50 -4.09
C ALA A 71 16.22 -8.58 -5.28
N CYS A 72 15.04 -7.96 -5.17
CA CYS A 72 13.97 -8.11 -6.14
C CYS A 72 13.01 -6.92 -6.14
N GLY A 73 12.15 -6.87 -7.17
CA GLY A 73 10.94 -6.07 -7.16
C GLY A 73 9.71 -6.84 -6.64
N GLY A 74 8.63 -6.11 -6.45
CA GLY A 74 7.31 -6.65 -6.13
C GLY A 74 6.20 -5.69 -6.54
N SER A 75 4.95 -6.09 -6.30
CA SER A 75 3.78 -5.26 -6.53
C SER A 75 2.86 -5.26 -5.31
N ILE A 76 2.42 -4.08 -4.89
CA ILE A 76 1.38 -3.92 -3.87
C ILE A 76 0.08 -4.51 -4.43
N LEU A 77 -0.47 -5.51 -3.73
CA LEU A 77 -1.76 -6.12 -4.06
C LEU A 77 -2.89 -5.46 -3.27
N ASP A 78 -2.65 -5.24 -1.98
CA ASP A 78 -3.55 -4.56 -1.05
C ASP A 78 -2.74 -3.84 0.03
N GLN A 79 -3.40 -3.39 1.10
CA GLN A 79 -2.78 -2.62 2.17
C GLN A 79 -1.63 -3.34 2.88
N ASN A 80 -1.64 -4.68 2.93
CA ASN A 80 -0.72 -5.48 3.73
C ASN A 80 0.00 -6.57 2.91
N THR A 81 -0.29 -6.69 1.61
CA THR A 81 0.19 -7.79 0.77
C THR A 81 1.05 -7.29 -0.40
N ILE A 82 2.26 -7.84 -0.50
CA ILE A 82 3.14 -7.67 -1.67
C ILE A 82 3.22 -8.97 -2.44
N LEU A 83 2.93 -8.92 -3.73
CA LEU A 83 3.17 -10.00 -4.67
C LEU A 83 4.60 -9.93 -5.22
N THR A 84 5.34 -11.04 -5.19
CA THR A 84 6.67 -11.18 -5.79
C THR A 84 6.91 -12.60 -6.29
N ALA A 85 8.06 -12.86 -6.91
CA ALA A 85 8.43 -14.19 -7.36
C ALA A 85 8.93 -15.07 -6.21
N ALA A 86 8.64 -16.38 -6.27
CA ALA A 86 9.09 -17.34 -5.26
C ALA A 86 10.62 -17.30 -5.05
N HIS A 87 11.40 -17.22 -6.13
CA HIS A 87 12.86 -17.19 -6.05
C HIS A 87 13.41 -15.95 -5.33
N CYS A 88 12.61 -14.89 -5.16
CA CYS A 88 12.99 -13.71 -4.37
C CYS A 88 12.94 -13.96 -2.86
N VAL A 89 12.20 -14.97 -2.43
CA VAL A 89 11.96 -15.28 -1.01
C VAL A 89 12.41 -16.71 -0.63
N THR A 90 13.03 -17.44 -1.56
CA THR A 90 13.55 -18.79 -1.33
C THR A 90 15.02 -18.90 -1.70
N ARG A 91 15.73 -19.83 -1.06
CA ARG A 91 17.07 -20.32 -1.44
C ARG A 91 17.01 -21.84 -1.63
N VAL A 92 18.14 -22.44 -2.00
CA VAL A 92 18.30 -23.91 -2.06
C VAL A 92 17.92 -24.58 -0.73
N SER A 93 18.12 -23.88 0.40
CA SER A 93 17.76 -24.34 1.75
C SER A 93 16.29 -24.13 2.13
N GLY A 94 15.42 -23.67 1.22
CA GLY A 94 14.01 -23.37 1.49
C GLY A 94 13.70 -21.88 1.62
N VAL A 95 12.57 -21.55 2.25
CA VAL A 95 12.08 -20.17 2.42
C VAL A 95 13.05 -19.36 3.31
N ILE A 96 13.41 -18.16 2.88
CA ILE A 96 14.24 -17.23 3.64
C ILE A 96 13.46 -16.79 4.89
N HIS A 97 14.11 -16.76 6.05
CA HIS A 97 13.47 -16.33 7.28
C HIS A 97 12.96 -14.88 7.16
N ARG A 98 11.70 -14.62 7.53
CA ARG A 98 11.02 -13.32 7.37
C ARG A 98 11.81 -12.10 7.87
N ARG A 99 12.57 -12.25 8.97
CA ARG A 99 13.43 -11.18 9.55
C ARG A 99 14.61 -10.79 8.65
N HIS A 100 14.89 -11.55 7.60
CA HIS A 100 15.95 -11.23 6.63
C HIS A 100 15.36 -10.63 5.35
N ILE A 101 14.07 -10.32 5.31
CA ILE A 101 13.41 -9.67 4.16
C ILE A 101 12.78 -8.37 4.64
N TYR A 102 13.06 -7.32 3.88
CA TYR A 102 12.51 -5.99 4.09
C TYR A 102 11.85 -5.51 2.81
N VAL A 103 10.72 -4.82 2.95
CA VAL A 103 9.99 -4.23 1.83
C VAL A 103 10.09 -2.71 1.94
N GLN A 104 10.50 -2.05 0.86
CA GLN A 104 10.45 -0.60 0.75
C GLN A 104 9.52 -0.17 -0.38
N LEU A 105 8.66 0.80 -0.10
CA LEU A 105 7.66 1.36 -1.01
C LEU A 105 7.98 2.81 -1.33
N GLY A 106 7.55 3.26 -2.51
CA GLY A 106 7.73 4.65 -2.93
C GLY A 106 9.15 4.99 -3.42
N ARG A 107 10.04 4.01 -3.61
CA ARG A 107 11.38 4.26 -4.14
C ARG A 107 11.36 4.50 -5.65
N ILE A 108 12.07 5.53 -6.10
CA ILE A 108 12.34 5.79 -7.52
C ILE A 108 13.75 5.36 -7.89
N GLU A 109 14.71 5.56 -6.98
CA GLU A 109 16.10 5.17 -7.19
C GLU A 109 16.55 4.14 -6.15
N LEU A 110 17.31 3.12 -6.57
CA LEU A 110 17.78 2.05 -5.68
C LEU A 110 18.94 2.49 -4.76
N LYS A 111 19.69 3.52 -5.16
CA LYS A 111 20.86 4.00 -4.40
C LYS A 111 20.55 5.12 -3.42
N GLN A 112 19.38 5.76 -3.57
CA GLN A 112 18.97 6.88 -2.75
C GLN A 112 17.61 6.58 -2.14
N GLU A 113 17.47 6.80 -0.84
CA GLU A 113 16.18 6.79 -0.16
C GLU A 113 15.55 8.18 -0.29
N GLN A 114 14.24 8.24 -0.54
CA GLN A 114 13.47 9.48 -0.60
C GLN A 114 12.72 9.69 0.72
N ASP A 115 12.42 10.94 1.10
CA ASP A 115 11.74 11.28 2.36
C ASP A 115 10.36 10.62 2.55
N TYR A 116 9.72 10.23 1.45
CA TYR A 116 8.42 9.55 1.43
C TYR A 116 8.55 8.02 1.28
N THR A 117 9.76 7.47 1.39
CA THR A 117 9.99 6.02 1.37
C THR A 117 9.39 5.42 2.63
N GLN A 118 8.62 4.34 2.46
CA GLN A 118 8.06 3.59 3.58
C GLN A 118 8.73 2.23 3.64
N SER A 119 9.29 1.89 4.80
CA SER A 119 10.00 0.64 5.04
C SER A 119 9.20 -0.25 5.99
N TYR A 120 9.05 -1.53 5.65
CA TYR A 120 8.25 -2.50 6.39
C TYR A 120 9.01 -3.81 6.62
N ASP A 121 8.81 -4.37 7.81
CA ASP A 121 9.19 -5.74 8.15
C ASP A 121 8.17 -6.75 7.58
N VAL A 122 8.65 -7.93 7.20
CA VAL A 122 7.79 -9.01 6.71
C VAL A 122 7.26 -9.87 7.87
N GLN A 123 5.94 -10.03 7.95
CA GLN A 123 5.28 -10.86 8.97
C GLN A 123 5.16 -12.33 8.55
N GLU A 124 4.85 -12.57 7.29
CA GLU A 124 4.59 -13.89 6.73
C GLU A 124 5.06 -13.96 5.27
N ILE A 125 5.47 -15.16 4.83
CA ILE A 125 5.85 -15.44 3.44
C ILE A 125 5.04 -16.64 2.98
N LEU A 126 4.20 -16.42 1.96
CA LEU A 126 3.37 -17.45 1.34
C LEU A 126 3.95 -17.78 -0.03
N VAL A 127 4.56 -18.97 -0.17
CA VAL A 127 5.09 -19.47 -1.44
C VAL A 127 4.08 -20.42 -2.05
N HIS A 128 3.86 -20.30 -3.36
CA HIS A 128 2.98 -21.21 -4.10
C HIS A 128 3.46 -22.68 -3.91
N PRO A 129 2.54 -23.65 -3.75
CA PRO A 129 2.86 -25.08 -3.63
C PRO A 129 3.72 -25.64 -4.76
#